data_AF-A0A914KTJ7-F1
#
_entry.id   AF-A0A914KTJ7-F1
#
_cell.length_a   1.000
_cell.length_b   1.000
_cell.length_c   1.000
_cell.angle_alpha   90.00
_cell.angle_beta   90.00
_cell.angle_gamma   90.00
#
_symmetry.space_group_name_H-M   'P 1'
#
loop_
_entity.id
_entity.type
_entity.pdbx_description
1 polymer ?
#
loop_
_entity_poly.entity_id
_entity_poly.type
_entity_poly.pdbx_seq_one_letter_code
_entity_poly.pdbx_strand_id
1 'polypeptide(L)'
;MVDTENGGIEFLNFLARHKMEAKILVDDLSKLIEEKEIIPTERQKLSKLNSQNTLDEKQQQFIRRDSIENRLDNFGLKMGDYPGYNEIVVFMQRVHDSLTERTIIRSIGSTVEGRSIQGIQFGLPSDRSRPVVWIDAGIHAREWTSIHTALYFIYYIANQIKQGTDTRLLKCLEKVDILIFPCLNPDGYEFTRSDPRNPAIRMWRKNRSKERCVTDSHNTERCCMGVDLNRNFAFKFAEGGTSFFPCSEIYHGPNAFSEPESRAVRDAIMEGDLKGRIPGLISMHAYSQLWIYPYSHRRHSYPPDVEDLKAVARRAVTAIGDKFGTNYQYGTGPETIYAYTGGSSDWAKETAKIKYTYTVELRPSFWSWNGFVLDRSQLIPTARETFDGVLVVLETISSSGKAIINNSFGSKRSISPLFPPSQNFNKKEKATKLSSCFDAVEHCPIWIKANPQICSDSKTSMMRECRKSCKFC
;
A
#
# COMPACT_ATOMS: atom_id res chain seq x y z
N MET A 1 -18.85 -0.44 -0.80
CA MET A 1 -20.01 -0.50 0.11
C MET A 1 -21.24 -0.23 -0.74
N VAL A 2 -22.23 -1.11 -0.69
CA VAL A 2 -23.51 -0.81 -1.32
C VAL A 2 -24.33 -0.14 -0.23
N ASP A 3 -24.53 1.17 -0.38
CA ASP A 3 -25.31 1.96 0.55
C ASP A 3 -26.80 1.76 0.25
N THR A 4 -27.62 1.81 1.30
CA THR A 4 -29.08 1.55 1.39
C THR A 4 -29.53 0.08 1.48
N GLU A 5 -30.49 -0.17 2.36
CA GLU A 5 -31.21 -1.44 2.54
C GLU A 5 -31.70 -2.04 1.20
N ASN A 6 -32.05 -1.20 0.22
CA ASN A 6 -32.46 -1.63 -1.11
C ASN A 6 -31.29 -2.06 -2.00
N GLY A 7 -30.17 -1.33 -2.01
CA GLY A 7 -29.01 -1.67 -2.85
C GLY A 7 -28.33 -2.98 -2.43
N GLY A 8 -28.22 -3.23 -1.13
CA GLY A 8 -27.66 -4.48 -0.60
C GLY A 8 -28.50 -5.70 -1.00
N ILE A 9 -29.83 -5.59 -0.89
CA ILE A 9 -30.78 -6.62 -1.31
C ILE A 9 -30.73 -6.81 -2.83
N GLU A 10 -30.67 -5.73 -3.62
CA GLU A 10 -30.54 -5.81 -5.08
C GLU A 10 -29.26 -6.52 -5.53
N PHE A 11 -28.14 -6.26 -4.85
CA PHE A 11 -26.87 -6.91 -5.15
C PHE A 11 -26.89 -8.40 -4.79
N LEU A 12 -27.39 -8.77 -3.60
CA LEU A 12 -27.53 -10.18 -3.23
C LEU A 12 -28.48 -10.93 -4.17
N ASN A 13 -29.58 -10.28 -4.59
CA ASN A 13 -30.48 -10.81 -5.60
C ASN A 13 -29.81 -10.93 -6.97
N PHE A 14 -28.95 -10.00 -7.35
CA PHE A 14 -28.13 -10.11 -8.55
C PHE A 14 -27.20 -11.32 -8.48
N LEU A 15 -26.49 -11.51 -7.36
CA LEU A 15 -25.60 -12.67 -7.17
C LEU A 15 -26.36 -14.00 -7.22
N ALA A 16 -27.49 -14.09 -6.52
CA ALA A 16 -28.35 -15.26 -6.53
C ALA A 16 -28.87 -15.59 -7.94
N ARG A 17 -29.35 -14.58 -8.69
CA ARG A 17 -29.80 -14.74 -10.08
C ARG A 17 -28.71 -15.28 -11.00
N HIS A 18 -27.46 -14.93 -10.76
CA HIS A 18 -26.31 -15.37 -11.55
C HIS A 18 -25.61 -16.61 -10.97
N LYS A 19 -26.21 -17.26 -9.96
CA LYS A 19 -25.65 -18.44 -9.26
C LYS A 19 -24.23 -18.19 -8.74
N MET A 20 -23.94 -16.96 -8.33
CA MET A 20 -22.69 -16.61 -7.67
C MET A 20 -22.87 -16.77 -6.16
N GLU A 21 -22.07 -17.65 -5.56
CA GLU A 21 -22.06 -17.85 -4.12
C GLU A 21 -21.45 -16.61 -3.43
N ALA A 22 -22.09 -16.18 -2.34
CA ALA A 22 -21.60 -15.07 -1.54
C ALA A 22 -21.85 -15.31 -0.06
N LYS A 23 -20.94 -14.77 0.76
CA LYS A 23 -21.00 -14.82 2.21
C LYS A 23 -20.93 -13.40 2.75
N ILE A 24 -21.88 -13.03 3.61
CA ILE A 24 -21.82 -11.78 4.36
C ILE A 24 -20.72 -11.93 5.41
N LEU A 25 -19.68 -11.11 5.31
CA LEU A 25 -18.55 -11.11 6.25
C LEU A 25 -18.78 -10.17 7.44
N VAL A 26 -19.42 -9.03 7.18
CA VAL A 26 -19.81 -8.03 8.16
C VAL A 26 -21.24 -7.61 7.83
N ASP A 27 -22.14 -7.82 8.77
CA ASP A 27 -23.55 -7.48 8.69
C ASP A 27 -23.80 -6.01 9.05
N ASP A 28 -23.09 -5.49 10.06
CA ASP A 28 -23.15 -4.09 10.49
C ASP A 28 -21.73 -3.51 10.68
N LEU A 29 -21.28 -2.76 9.66
CA LEU A 29 -19.96 -2.14 9.67
C LEU A 29 -19.87 -0.99 10.68
N SER A 30 -20.97 -0.25 10.90
CA SER A 30 -21.00 0.86 11.86
C SER A 30 -20.77 0.33 13.27
N LYS A 31 -21.47 -0.75 13.63
CA LYS A 31 -21.29 -1.44 14.92
C LYS A 31 -19.88 -2.01 15.06
N LEU A 32 -19.33 -2.61 14.00
CA LEU A 32 -17.97 -3.13 14.04
C LEU A 32 -16.94 -2.02 14.32
N ILE A 33 -17.05 -0.87 13.65
CA ILE A 33 -16.17 0.28 13.89
C ILE A 33 -16.33 0.77 15.33
N GLU A 34 -17.57 0.86 15.82
CA GLU A 34 -17.85 1.29 17.18
C GLU A 34 -17.19 0.38 18.23
N GLU A 35 -17.35 -0.94 18.09
CA GLU A 35 -16.79 -1.93 19.02
C GLU A 35 -15.25 -1.99 19.00
N LYS A 36 -14.64 -1.88 17.81
CA LYS A 36 -13.19 -2.11 17.63
C LYS A 36 -12.36 -0.84 17.74
N GLU A 37 -12.89 0.30 17.35
CA GLU A 37 -12.12 1.53 17.24
C GLU A 37 -12.56 2.62 18.22
N ILE A 38 -13.88 2.79 18.45
CA ILE A 38 -14.43 3.93 19.21
C ILE A 38 -14.60 3.62 20.71
N ILE A 39 -15.34 2.57 21.07
CA ILE A 39 -15.60 2.19 22.47
C ILE A 39 -14.29 2.03 23.26
N PRO A 40 -13.23 1.38 22.72
CA PRO A 40 -11.96 1.31 23.42
C PRO A 40 -11.34 2.68 23.71
N THR A 41 -11.49 3.67 22.81
CA THR A 41 -11.02 5.05 23.02
C THR A 41 -11.83 5.75 24.11
N GLU A 42 -13.16 5.64 24.07
CA GLU A 42 -14.05 6.28 25.04
C GLU A 42 -13.88 5.67 26.44
N ARG A 43 -13.83 4.34 26.56
CA ARG A 43 -13.54 3.66 27.84
C ARG A 43 -12.20 4.07 28.42
N GLN A 44 -11.18 4.29 27.59
CA GLN A 44 -9.88 4.80 28.04
C GLN A 44 -9.93 6.27 28.48
N LYS A 45 -10.73 7.11 27.81
CA LYS A 45 -10.96 8.50 28.26
C LYS A 45 -11.70 8.52 29.60
N LEU A 46 -12.76 7.73 29.73
CA LEU A 46 -13.54 7.57 30.97
C LEU A 46 -12.70 6.98 32.11
N SER A 47 -11.87 5.96 31.84
CA SER A 47 -11.00 5.40 32.87
C SER A 47 -9.97 6.41 33.36
N LYS A 48 -9.41 7.27 32.49
CA LYS A 48 -8.53 8.39 32.88
C LYS A 48 -9.25 9.45 33.72
N LEU A 49 -10.53 9.72 33.46
CA LEU A 49 -11.33 10.60 34.33
C LEU A 49 -11.61 9.93 35.70
N ASN A 50 -11.87 8.62 35.71
CA ASN A 50 -12.24 7.87 36.91
C ASN A 50 -11.04 7.37 37.74
N SER A 51 -9.80 7.41 37.23
CA SER A 51 -8.60 6.98 37.97
C SER A 51 -8.20 7.92 39.12
N GLN A 52 -9.04 8.92 39.45
CA GLN A 52 -8.99 9.57 40.75
C GLN A 52 -9.58 8.72 41.88
N ASN A 53 -10.22 7.56 41.63
CA ASN A 53 -10.64 6.65 42.70
C ASN A 53 -10.66 5.17 42.26
N THR A 54 -9.88 4.36 42.98
CA THR A 54 -9.88 2.87 43.08
C THR A 54 -9.39 2.05 41.87
N LEU A 55 -8.38 1.20 42.10
CA LEU A 55 -7.75 0.30 41.12
C LEU A 55 -8.16 -1.16 41.39
N ASP A 56 -8.59 -1.87 40.35
CA ASP A 56 -9.01 -3.29 40.38
C ASP A 56 -7.86 -4.24 39.96
N GLU A 57 -7.84 -5.47 40.50
CA GLU A 57 -6.73 -6.43 40.39
C GLU A 57 -6.44 -6.90 38.95
N LYS A 58 -7.46 -6.94 38.07
CA LYS A 58 -7.29 -7.26 36.64
C LYS A 58 -6.53 -6.17 35.88
N GLN A 59 -6.60 -4.92 36.34
CA GLN A 59 -5.86 -3.79 35.78
C GLN A 59 -4.36 -3.90 36.11
N GLN A 60 -4.03 -4.45 37.29
CA GLN A 60 -2.64 -4.69 37.69
C GLN A 60 -1.94 -5.73 36.81
N GLN A 61 -2.68 -6.71 36.26
CA GLN A 61 -2.11 -7.73 35.38
C GLN A 61 -1.82 -7.20 33.95
N PHE A 62 -2.60 -6.21 33.48
CA PHE A 62 -2.31 -5.47 32.24
C PHE A 62 -1.12 -4.51 32.41
N ILE A 63 -1.04 -3.82 33.55
CA ILE A 63 0.09 -2.94 33.92
C ILE A 63 1.41 -3.74 34.06
N ARG A 64 1.36 -5.03 34.45
CA ARG A 64 2.57 -5.88 34.54
C ARG A 64 3.14 -6.30 33.17
N ARG A 65 2.35 -6.34 32.10
CA ARG A 65 2.87 -6.51 30.72
C ARG A 65 3.47 -5.23 30.15
N ASP A 66 3.18 -4.10 30.80
CA ASP A 66 3.58 -2.72 30.46
C ASP A 66 4.94 -2.32 31.08
N SER A 67 5.64 -3.24 31.77
CA SER A 67 6.89 -2.89 32.49
C SER A 67 8.08 -2.57 31.57
N ILE A 68 7.98 -2.92 30.27
CA ILE A 68 8.97 -2.56 29.24
C ILE A 68 8.58 -1.24 28.56
N GLU A 69 7.30 -1.02 28.26
CA GLU A 69 6.80 0.24 27.67
C GLU A 69 6.91 1.42 28.65
N ASN A 70 6.77 1.19 29.97
CA ASN A 70 7.01 2.22 30.99
C ASN A 70 8.47 2.72 31.10
N ARG A 71 9.44 2.05 30.45
CA ARG A 71 10.84 2.53 30.36
C ARG A 71 11.13 3.29 29.07
N LEU A 72 10.24 3.21 28.08
CA LEU A 72 10.42 3.82 26.78
C LEU A 72 9.78 5.21 26.78
N ASP A 73 10.42 6.16 26.09
CA ASP A 73 9.88 7.49 25.92
C ASP A 73 8.79 7.45 24.86
N ASN A 74 7.57 7.80 25.23
CA ASN A 74 6.44 7.82 24.32
C ASN A 74 6.39 9.10 23.47
N PHE A 75 7.26 10.08 23.73
CA PHE A 75 7.31 11.39 23.07
C PHE A 75 5.92 12.06 23.03
N GLY A 76 5.11 11.80 24.06
CA GLY A 76 3.74 12.26 24.23
C GLY A 76 2.73 11.73 23.22
N LEU A 77 3.00 10.59 22.57
CA LEU A 77 2.05 9.84 21.75
C LEU A 77 1.84 8.44 22.32
N LYS A 78 0.56 8.05 22.50
CA LYS A 78 0.23 6.69 22.94
C LYS A 78 0.28 5.71 21.78
N MET A 79 1.11 4.68 21.88
CA MET A 79 1.12 3.57 20.92
C MET A 79 -0.14 2.69 21.07
N GLY A 80 -0.56 2.06 19.97
CA GLY A 80 -1.78 1.25 19.93
C GLY A 80 -3.07 2.07 19.76
N ASP A 81 -2.95 3.31 19.27
CA ASP A 81 -4.06 4.21 18.96
C ASP A 81 -3.90 4.85 17.57
N TYR A 82 -4.95 5.55 17.12
CA TYR A 82 -5.04 6.25 15.83
C TYR A 82 -5.08 7.77 16.05
N PRO A 83 -3.91 8.41 16.24
CA PRO A 83 -3.81 9.84 16.51
C PRO A 83 -4.19 10.67 15.29
N GLY A 84 -4.67 11.90 15.50
CA GLY A 84 -4.87 12.84 14.39
C GLY A 84 -3.56 13.31 13.77
N TYR A 85 -3.64 13.85 12.56
CA TYR A 85 -2.45 14.27 11.82
C TYR A 85 -1.64 15.34 12.56
N ASN A 86 -2.30 16.27 13.25
CA ASN A 86 -1.60 17.26 14.07
C ASN A 86 -0.85 16.60 15.25
N GLU A 87 -1.43 15.56 15.88
CA GLU A 87 -0.75 14.81 16.94
C GLU A 87 0.45 14.03 16.39
N ILE A 88 0.36 13.51 15.17
CA ILE A 88 1.47 12.87 14.45
C ILE A 88 2.61 13.87 14.23
N VAL A 89 2.31 15.07 13.75
CA VAL A 89 3.30 16.14 13.53
C VAL A 89 3.97 16.55 14.84
N VAL A 90 3.19 16.78 15.90
CA VAL A 90 3.72 17.12 17.23
C VAL A 90 4.58 15.99 17.80
N PHE A 91 4.18 14.73 17.61
CA PHE A 91 4.96 13.56 18.01
C PHE A 91 6.33 13.53 17.30
N MET A 92 6.37 13.70 15.98
CA MET A 92 7.63 13.75 15.23
C MET A 92 8.50 14.92 15.70
N GLN A 93 7.92 16.09 15.96
CA GLN A 93 8.66 17.24 16.48
C GLN A 93 9.29 16.93 17.85
N ARG A 94 8.55 16.31 18.78
CA ARG A 94 9.09 15.90 20.09
C ARG A 94 10.20 14.85 20.00
N VAL A 95 10.09 13.92 19.06
CA VAL A 95 11.17 12.98 18.74
C VAL A 95 12.41 13.75 18.25
N HIS A 96 12.22 14.71 17.35
CA HIS A 96 13.32 15.53 16.84
C HIS A 96 14.00 16.36 17.93
N ASP A 97 13.22 17.06 18.76
CA ASP A 97 13.73 17.88 19.86
C ASP A 97 14.54 17.05 20.86
N SER A 98 14.21 15.76 21.02
CA SER A 98 14.93 14.82 21.88
C SER A 98 16.20 14.25 21.25
N LEU A 99 16.36 14.35 19.92
CA LEU A 99 17.40 13.67 19.14
C LEU A 99 17.92 14.56 17.99
N THR A 100 18.13 15.85 18.25
CA THR A 100 18.41 16.87 17.22
C THR A 100 19.65 16.57 16.37
N GLU A 101 20.67 15.91 16.94
CA GLU A 101 21.88 15.50 16.21
C GLU A 101 21.68 14.26 15.33
N ARG A 102 20.62 13.49 15.58
CA ARG A 102 20.37 12.18 14.94
C ARG A 102 19.12 12.17 14.07
N THR A 103 18.41 13.29 14.01
CA THR A 103 17.14 13.40 13.30
C THR A 103 16.96 14.74 12.62
N ILE A 104 16.18 14.77 11.53
CA ILE A 104 15.62 16.01 10.97
C ILE A 104 14.18 15.77 10.52
N ILE A 105 13.33 16.79 10.67
CA ILE A 105 11.99 16.82 10.07
C ILE A 105 12.11 17.20 8.60
N ARG A 106 11.41 16.45 7.74
CA ARG A 106 11.33 16.71 6.31
C ARG A 106 9.89 17.05 5.94
N SER A 107 9.71 18.11 5.17
CA SER A 107 8.45 18.38 4.46
C SER A 107 8.72 18.27 2.95
N ILE A 108 7.87 17.54 2.24
CA ILE A 108 8.03 17.28 0.80
C ILE A 108 7.03 18.03 -0.08
N GLY A 109 6.09 18.75 0.53
CA GLY A 109 5.05 19.47 -0.18
C GLY A 109 3.83 19.71 0.69
N SER A 110 2.73 20.12 0.06
CA SER A 110 1.44 20.32 0.71
C SER A 110 0.36 19.55 -0.02
N THR A 111 -0.65 19.11 0.72
CA THR A 111 -1.85 18.44 0.19
C THR A 111 -2.79 19.42 -0.52
N VAL A 112 -3.89 18.91 -1.07
CA VAL A 112 -4.94 19.76 -1.69
C VAL A 112 -5.51 20.78 -0.71
N GLU A 113 -5.77 20.38 0.54
CA GLU A 113 -6.32 21.24 1.59
C GLU A 113 -5.23 22.02 2.36
N GLY A 114 -3.98 22.00 1.87
CA GLY A 114 -2.89 22.83 2.38
C GLY A 114 -2.14 22.27 3.59
N ARG A 115 -2.32 21.00 3.96
CA ARG A 115 -1.54 20.37 5.03
C ARG A 115 -0.15 20.02 4.52
N SER A 116 0.88 20.37 5.29
CA SER A 116 2.26 19.97 4.98
C SER A 116 2.39 18.45 5.04
N ILE A 117 3.01 17.80 4.05
CA ILE A 117 3.29 16.36 4.08
C ILE A 117 4.65 16.15 4.74
N GLN A 118 4.62 15.75 6.02
CA GLN A 118 5.82 15.65 6.85
C GLN A 118 6.26 14.21 7.12
N GLY A 119 7.57 14.05 7.28
CA GLY A 119 8.24 12.84 7.72
C GLY A 119 9.46 13.17 8.57
N ILE A 120 10.10 12.14 9.11
CA ILE A 120 11.30 12.27 9.94
C ILE A 120 12.41 11.35 9.42
N GLN A 121 13.62 11.90 9.32
CA GLN A 121 14.82 11.18 8.92
C GLN A 121 15.65 10.86 10.16
N PHE A 122 16.09 9.61 10.32
CA PHE A 122 17.00 9.13 11.36
C PHE A 122 18.37 8.76 10.77
N GLY A 123 19.44 8.93 11.54
CA GLY A 123 20.79 8.52 11.13
C GLY A 123 21.80 9.63 11.37
N LEU A 124 22.51 10.04 10.32
CA LEU A 124 23.38 11.22 10.31
C LEU A 124 22.94 12.12 9.15
N PRO A 125 21.73 12.72 9.22
CA PRO A 125 21.09 13.37 8.07
C PRO A 125 21.83 14.60 7.55
N SER A 126 22.75 15.17 8.33
CA SER A 126 23.67 16.24 7.90
C SER A 126 24.69 15.77 6.85
N ASP A 127 25.05 14.48 6.85
CA ASP A 127 25.92 13.88 5.85
C ASP A 127 25.13 13.48 4.60
N ARG A 128 25.20 14.36 3.60
CA ARG A 128 24.49 14.19 2.33
C ARG A 128 25.09 13.12 1.40
N SER A 129 26.18 12.45 1.77
CA SER A 129 26.73 11.33 0.99
C SER A 129 26.02 10.00 1.28
N ARG A 130 25.29 9.93 2.40
CA ARG A 130 24.72 8.68 2.91
C ARG A 130 23.49 8.24 2.10
N PRO A 131 23.32 6.93 1.85
CA PRO A 131 22.07 6.41 1.30
C PRO A 131 20.91 6.59 2.29
N VAL A 132 19.71 6.81 1.76
CA VAL A 132 18.47 7.00 2.52
C VAL A 132 17.49 5.90 2.16
N VAL A 133 17.05 5.11 3.13
CA VAL A 133 15.95 4.16 2.93
C VAL A 133 14.64 4.88 3.18
N TRP A 134 13.81 4.95 2.14
CA TRP A 134 12.50 5.60 2.19
C TRP A 134 11.46 4.60 2.68
N ILE A 135 10.65 5.00 3.66
CA ILE A 135 9.49 4.24 4.14
C ILE A 135 8.30 5.19 4.19
N ASP A 136 7.19 4.83 3.56
CA ASP A 136 5.96 5.60 3.61
C ASP A 136 4.75 4.75 3.99
N ALA A 137 3.70 5.43 4.47
CA ALA A 137 2.43 4.82 4.82
C ALA A 137 1.28 5.81 4.58
N GLY A 138 0.04 5.31 4.71
CA GLY A 138 -1.16 6.16 4.68
C GLY A 138 -1.38 6.88 3.36
N ILE A 139 -0.93 6.32 2.24
CA ILE A 139 -1.29 6.85 0.91
C ILE A 139 -2.78 6.61 0.60
N HIS A 140 -3.35 5.52 1.11
CA HIS A 140 -4.80 5.35 1.21
C HIS A 140 -5.27 5.66 2.63
N ALA A 141 -6.29 6.51 2.74
CA ALA A 141 -6.69 7.10 4.01
C ALA A 141 -7.26 6.10 5.03
N ARG A 142 -8.08 5.14 4.58
CA ARG A 142 -8.72 4.14 5.46
C ARG A 142 -7.77 3.12 6.09
N GLU A 143 -6.52 3.05 5.65
CA GLU A 143 -5.54 2.04 6.06
C GLU A 143 -4.83 2.45 7.35
N TRP A 144 -5.61 2.72 8.41
CA TRP A 144 -5.10 3.28 9.67
C TRP A 144 -3.97 2.44 10.31
N THR A 145 -3.97 1.13 10.10
CA THR A 145 -2.90 0.22 10.53
C THR A 145 -1.54 0.57 9.92
N SER A 146 -1.47 1.01 8.66
CA SER A 146 -0.19 1.37 8.03
C SER A 146 0.39 2.64 8.65
N ILE A 147 -0.46 3.63 8.90
CA ILE A 147 -0.09 4.88 9.60
C ILE A 147 0.42 4.56 11.00
N HIS A 148 -0.33 3.79 11.79
CA HIS A 148 0.10 3.36 13.13
C HIS A 148 1.45 2.62 13.08
N THR A 149 1.62 1.70 12.12
CA THR A 149 2.87 0.94 11.97
C THR A 149 4.08 1.85 11.71
N ALA A 150 3.93 2.86 10.84
CA ALA A 150 4.98 3.85 10.61
C ALA A 150 5.31 4.69 11.86
N LEU A 151 4.29 5.10 12.63
CA LEU A 151 4.49 5.81 13.89
C LEU A 151 5.23 4.95 14.92
N TYR A 152 4.91 3.67 15.00
CA TYR A 152 5.62 2.73 15.85
C TYR A 152 7.09 2.58 15.42
N PHE A 153 7.40 2.58 14.12
CA PHE A 153 8.79 2.56 13.65
C PHE A 153 9.57 3.78 14.12
N ILE A 154 8.97 4.98 13.99
CA ILE A 154 9.56 6.23 14.49
C ILE A 154 9.84 6.13 16.00
N TYR A 155 8.83 5.70 16.77
CA TYR A 155 8.95 5.49 18.22
C TYR A 155 10.04 4.47 18.58
N TYR A 156 10.08 3.33 17.89
CA TYR A 156 11.04 2.27 18.15
C TYR A 156 12.46 2.73 17.83
N ILE A 157 12.69 3.30 16.65
CA ILE A 157 14.01 3.78 16.23
C ILE A 157 14.53 4.86 17.20
N ALA A 158 13.69 5.83 17.56
CA ALA A 158 14.07 6.88 18.50
C ALA A 158 14.51 6.33 19.86
N ASN A 159 13.73 5.38 20.40
CA ASN A 159 14.09 4.73 21.66
C ASN A 159 15.36 3.88 21.55
N GLN A 160 15.58 3.19 20.42
CA GLN A 160 16.81 2.41 20.22
C GLN A 160 18.05 3.29 20.10
N ILE A 161 17.93 4.49 19.53
CA ILE A 161 19.03 5.48 19.52
C ILE A 161 19.35 5.94 20.95
N LYS A 162 18.35 6.15 21.82
CA LYS A 162 18.55 6.55 23.23
C LYS A 162 19.15 5.43 24.08
N GLN A 163 18.67 4.19 23.89
CA GLN A 163 18.95 3.08 24.81
C GLN A 163 20.06 2.14 24.34
N GLY A 164 20.31 2.03 23.04
CA GLY A 164 21.39 1.20 22.52
C GLY A 164 21.10 -0.30 22.46
N THR A 165 19.85 -0.77 22.67
CA THR A 165 19.58 -2.20 22.88
C THR A 165 19.53 -3.04 21.60
N ASP A 166 19.06 -2.48 20.49
CA ASP A 166 18.98 -3.16 19.18
C ASP A 166 20.23 -2.88 18.35
N THR A 167 21.26 -3.71 18.57
CA THR A 167 22.54 -3.56 17.87
C THR A 167 22.44 -3.75 16.35
N ARG A 168 21.44 -4.47 15.84
CA ARG A 168 21.25 -4.69 14.39
C ARG A 168 20.79 -3.41 13.73
N LEU A 169 19.78 -2.76 14.29
CA LEU A 169 19.29 -1.47 13.83
C LEU A 169 20.37 -0.40 13.92
N LEU A 170 21.09 -0.32 15.04
CA LEU A 170 22.12 0.71 15.24
C LEU A 170 23.27 0.59 14.24
N LYS A 171 23.72 -0.63 13.94
CA LYS A 171 24.70 -0.89 12.86
C LYS A 171 24.20 -0.50 11.47
N CYS A 172 22.89 -0.57 11.22
CA CYS A 172 22.32 -0.05 9.98
C CYS A 172 22.39 1.49 9.98
N LEU A 173 21.99 2.14 11.07
CA LEU A 173 22.01 3.61 11.21
C LEU A 173 23.43 4.21 11.16
N GLU A 174 24.48 3.42 11.35
CA GLU A 174 25.86 3.85 11.09
C GLU A 174 26.17 4.04 9.59
N LYS A 175 25.41 3.41 8.70
CA LYS A 175 25.71 3.36 7.25
C LYS A 175 24.62 3.93 6.35
N VAL A 176 23.38 3.87 6.79
CA VAL A 176 22.22 4.36 6.05
C VAL A 176 21.40 5.28 6.94
N ASP A 177 20.70 6.22 6.32
CA ASP A 177 19.64 6.97 6.98
C ASP A 177 18.29 6.31 6.68
N ILE A 178 17.33 6.50 7.58
CA ILE A 178 15.96 6.00 7.42
C ILE A 178 15.02 7.19 7.41
N LEU A 179 14.30 7.41 6.31
CA LEU A 179 13.33 8.50 6.15
C LEU A 179 11.92 7.92 6.15
N ILE A 180 11.11 8.31 7.13
CA ILE A 180 9.76 7.78 7.33
C ILE A 180 8.72 8.87 7.14
N PHE A 181 7.78 8.65 6.22
CA PHE A 181 6.56 9.46 6.06
C PHE A 181 5.34 8.69 6.57
N PRO A 182 4.85 8.98 7.79
CA PRO A 182 3.80 8.17 8.40
C PRO A 182 2.42 8.33 7.72
N CYS A 183 2.19 9.41 6.97
CA CYS A 183 0.94 9.63 6.25
C CYS A 183 1.17 10.51 5.01
N LEU A 184 1.10 9.90 3.83
CA LEU A 184 1.19 10.61 2.53
C LEU A 184 -0.13 11.27 2.11
N ASN A 185 -1.27 10.86 2.68
CA ASN A 185 -2.59 11.45 2.43
C ASN A 185 -3.23 12.05 3.71
N PRO A 186 -2.66 13.12 4.30
CA PRO A 186 -3.20 13.76 5.50
C PRO A 186 -4.67 14.20 5.37
N ASP A 187 -5.08 14.72 4.22
CA ASP A 187 -6.45 15.21 4.00
C ASP A 187 -7.46 14.07 4.04
N GLY A 188 -7.18 12.99 3.30
CA GLY A 188 -8.02 11.81 3.32
C GLY A 188 -8.06 11.18 4.71
N TYR A 189 -6.91 11.11 5.40
CA TYR A 189 -6.84 10.55 6.75
C TYR A 189 -7.69 11.34 7.75
N GLU A 190 -7.57 12.67 7.76
CA GLU A 190 -8.42 13.51 8.61
C GLU A 190 -9.91 13.40 8.24
N PHE A 191 -10.23 13.26 6.94
CA PHE A 191 -11.60 12.98 6.52
C PHE A 191 -12.12 11.67 7.13
N THR A 192 -11.37 10.57 7.08
CA THR A 192 -11.79 9.30 7.70
C THR A 192 -12.03 9.38 9.21
N ARG A 193 -11.41 10.36 9.88
CA ARG A 193 -11.54 10.61 11.32
C ARG A 193 -12.60 11.64 11.69
N SER A 194 -13.14 12.37 10.70
CA SER A 194 -14.12 13.44 10.93
C SER A 194 -15.45 12.93 11.46
N ASP A 195 -15.86 11.74 11.01
CA ASP A 195 -16.99 10.98 11.54
C ASP A 195 -16.72 9.48 11.39
N PRO A 196 -16.01 8.87 12.36
CA PRO A 196 -15.64 7.47 12.28
C PRO A 196 -16.86 6.54 12.44
N ARG A 197 -18.01 7.03 12.93
CA ARG A 197 -19.24 6.22 13.06
C ARG A 197 -19.93 6.02 11.72
N ASN A 198 -19.65 6.88 10.73
CA ASN A 198 -20.16 6.74 9.38
C ASN A 198 -19.21 5.88 8.52
N PRO A 199 -19.61 4.67 8.11
CA PRO A 199 -18.75 3.79 7.32
C PRO A 199 -18.30 4.42 5.99
N ALA A 200 -19.15 5.23 5.34
CA ALA A 200 -18.81 5.93 4.10
C ALA A 200 -17.63 6.89 4.28
N ILE A 201 -17.50 7.48 5.47
CA ILE A 201 -16.42 8.40 5.83
C ILE A 201 -15.19 7.62 6.29
N ARG A 202 -15.34 6.69 7.25
CA ARG A 202 -14.24 5.88 7.78
C ARG A 202 -13.53 5.03 6.72
N MET A 203 -14.25 4.58 5.70
CA MET A 203 -13.72 3.75 4.60
C MET A 203 -13.24 4.57 3.39
N TRP A 204 -13.12 5.89 3.52
CA TRP A 204 -12.58 6.72 2.45
C TRP A 204 -11.14 6.34 2.11
N ARG A 205 -10.87 6.14 0.82
CA ARG A 205 -9.56 5.69 0.32
C ARG A 205 -8.71 6.82 -0.24
N LYS A 206 -9.34 7.66 -1.08
CA LYS A 206 -8.70 8.63 -1.98
C LYS A 206 -8.17 9.85 -1.22
N ASN A 207 -7.51 10.78 -1.92
CA ASN A 207 -7.26 12.13 -1.37
C ASN A 207 -8.56 12.96 -1.34
N ARG A 208 -8.45 14.28 -1.09
CA ARG A 208 -9.57 15.22 -1.04
C ARG A 208 -9.55 16.25 -2.17
N SER A 209 -9.11 15.84 -3.37
CA SER A 209 -9.19 16.72 -4.53
C SER A 209 -10.61 17.10 -4.91
N LYS A 210 -10.72 18.27 -5.56
CA LYS A 210 -12.00 18.89 -5.94
C LYS A 210 -12.89 17.91 -6.70
N GLU A 211 -14.18 18.11 -6.51
CA GLU A 211 -15.21 17.29 -7.14
C GLU A 211 -15.12 17.33 -8.66
N ARG A 212 -15.37 16.17 -9.29
CA ARG A 212 -15.54 16.05 -10.73
C ARG A 212 -16.85 15.35 -11.04
N CYS A 213 -17.61 15.98 -11.92
CA CYS A 213 -18.89 15.48 -12.41
C CYS A 213 -18.74 14.75 -13.73
N VAL A 214 -19.48 13.65 -13.88
CA VAL A 214 -19.62 12.91 -15.13
C VAL A 214 -21.06 12.45 -15.28
N THR A 215 -21.58 12.50 -16.49
CA THR A 215 -22.90 11.92 -16.82
C THR A 215 -22.73 10.43 -17.04
N ASP A 216 -23.48 9.62 -16.28
CA ASP A 216 -23.48 8.17 -16.45
C ASP A 216 -24.31 7.72 -17.66
N SER A 217 -24.31 6.41 -17.94
CA SER A 217 -25.07 5.81 -19.05
C SER A 217 -26.59 5.95 -18.92
N HIS A 218 -27.10 6.38 -17.76
CA HIS A 218 -28.51 6.62 -17.48
C HIS A 218 -28.84 8.12 -17.52
N ASN A 219 -27.97 8.94 -18.10
CA ASN A 219 -28.12 10.39 -18.20
C ASN A 219 -28.23 11.09 -16.84
N THR A 220 -27.65 10.48 -15.79
CA THR A 220 -27.59 11.05 -14.44
C THR A 220 -26.20 11.64 -14.21
N GLU A 221 -26.14 12.92 -13.84
CA GLU A 221 -24.89 13.55 -13.45
C GLU A 221 -24.47 13.04 -12.06
N ARG A 222 -23.24 12.54 -11.96
CA ARG A 222 -22.63 12.12 -10.70
C ARG A 222 -21.34 12.86 -10.46
N CYS A 223 -21.27 13.51 -9.32
CA CYS A 223 -20.13 14.31 -8.90
C CYS A 223 -19.46 13.64 -7.70
N CYS A 224 -18.15 13.41 -7.79
CA CYS A 224 -17.38 12.78 -6.71
C CYS A 224 -16.00 13.43 -6.55
N MET A 225 -15.54 13.47 -5.30
CA MET A 225 -14.24 14.01 -4.91
C MET A 225 -13.15 12.94 -4.88
N GLY A 226 -11.90 13.39 -4.95
CA GLY A 226 -10.70 12.61 -4.68
C GLY A 226 -10.21 11.74 -5.83
N VAL A 227 -8.90 11.47 -5.81
CA VAL A 227 -8.15 10.59 -6.71
C VAL A 227 -7.45 9.50 -5.89
N ASP A 228 -7.38 8.29 -6.44
CA ASP A 228 -6.53 7.24 -5.89
C ASP A 228 -5.07 7.58 -6.15
N LEU A 229 -4.37 8.02 -5.11
CA LEU A 229 -2.97 8.41 -5.19
C LEU A 229 -2.09 7.26 -5.68
N ASN A 230 -2.41 6.00 -5.36
CA ASN A 230 -1.66 4.83 -5.83
C ASN A 230 -2.12 4.34 -7.22
N ARG A 231 -2.80 5.20 -7.98
CA ARG A 231 -3.03 5.09 -9.43
C ARG A 231 -2.53 6.34 -10.19
N ASN A 232 -1.96 7.32 -9.48
CA ASN A 232 -1.63 8.63 -10.03
C ASN A 232 -0.15 8.80 -10.45
N PHE A 233 0.70 7.77 -10.34
CA PHE A 233 2.11 7.86 -10.73
C PHE A 233 2.34 7.60 -12.22
N ALA A 234 3.39 8.17 -12.82
CA ALA A 234 3.69 8.04 -14.25
C ALA A 234 4.39 6.73 -14.63
N PHE A 235 3.87 5.58 -14.20
CA PHE A 235 4.27 4.27 -14.71
C PHE A 235 3.05 3.53 -15.24
N LYS A 236 3.01 3.35 -16.57
CA LYS A 236 1.88 2.70 -17.27
C LYS A 236 0.53 3.34 -16.92
N PHE A 237 0.55 4.66 -16.67
CA PHE A 237 -0.59 5.42 -16.16
C PHE A 237 -1.86 5.14 -16.96
N ALA A 238 -2.94 4.84 -16.26
CA ALA A 238 -4.27 4.55 -16.83
C ALA A 238 -4.34 3.32 -17.79
N GLU A 239 -3.31 2.48 -17.90
CA GLU A 239 -3.34 1.31 -18.80
C GLU A 239 -4.12 0.10 -18.23
N GLY A 240 -4.28 -0.05 -16.90
CA GLY A 240 -5.01 -1.17 -16.31
C GLY A 240 -5.17 -1.13 -14.79
N GLY A 241 -6.17 -1.85 -14.27
CA GLY A 241 -6.45 -1.94 -12.82
C GLY A 241 -6.80 -0.60 -12.18
N THR A 242 -7.48 0.26 -12.94
CA THR A 242 -7.77 1.66 -12.63
C THR A 242 -9.07 2.11 -13.31
N SER A 243 -9.58 3.31 -13.04
CA SER A 243 -10.85 3.80 -13.59
C SER A 243 -10.80 5.25 -14.04
N PHE A 244 -11.46 5.55 -15.16
CA PHE A 244 -11.70 6.92 -15.63
C PHE A 244 -12.89 7.60 -14.94
N PHE A 245 -13.71 6.84 -14.21
CA PHE A 245 -14.92 7.34 -13.55
C PHE A 245 -14.58 7.97 -12.18
N PRO A 246 -14.82 9.28 -11.96
CA PRO A 246 -14.43 9.97 -10.72
C PRO A 246 -14.98 9.37 -9.43
N CYS A 247 -16.18 8.78 -9.47
CA CYS A 247 -16.78 8.12 -8.31
C CYS A 247 -16.20 6.72 -8.02
N SER A 248 -15.27 6.23 -8.84
CA SER A 248 -14.58 4.98 -8.57
C SER A 248 -13.54 5.16 -7.47
N GLU A 249 -13.42 4.16 -6.60
CA GLU A 249 -12.37 4.06 -5.57
C GLU A 249 -10.95 4.00 -6.16
N ILE A 250 -10.83 3.59 -7.43
CA ILE A 250 -9.57 3.47 -8.18
C ILE A 250 -9.49 4.52 -9.30
N TYR A 251 -10.13 5.68 -9.13
CA TYR A 251 -10.03 6.78 -10.08
C TYR A 251 -8.59 7.31 -10.14
N HIS A 252 -7.95 7.24 -11.31
CA HIS A 252 -6.54 7.64 -11.48
C HIS A 252 -6.29 9.14 -11.61
N GLY A 253 -7.34 9.97 -11.69
CA GLY A 253 -7.20 11.39 -11.97
C GLY A 253 -7.02 11.70 -13.47
N PRO A 254 -7.03 12.99 -13.85
CA PRO A 254 -6.96 13.43 -15.25
C PRO A 254 -5.66 13.05 -15.97
N ASN A 255 -4.54 13.03 -15.27
CA ASN A 255 -3.21 12.77 -15.81
C ASN A 255 -2.28 12.31 -14.68
N ALA A 256 -1.17 11.66 -15.04
CA ALA A 256 -0.17 11.28 -14.05
C ALA A 256 0.33 12.52 -13.30
N PHE A 257 0.47 12.39 -11.99
CA PHE A 257 0.87 13.43 -11.06
C PHE A 257 -0.08 14.64 -11.04
N SER A 258 -1.37 14.43 -11.29
CA SER A 258 -2.39 15.46 -11.14
C SER A 258 -2.59 15.91 -9.69
N GLU A 259 -2.30 15.04 -8.74
CA GLU A 259 -2.50 15.30 -7.31
C GLU A 259 -1.23 15.89 -6.67
N PRO A 260 -1.34 16.94 -5.83
CA PRO A 260 -0.18 17.55 -5.19
C PRO A 260 0.57 16.57 -4.29
N GLU A 261 -0.11 15.60 -3.66
CA GLU A 261 0.53 14.58 -2.82
C GLU A 261 1.44 13.67 -3.64
N SER A 262 0.99 13.23 -4.82
CA SER A 262 1.81 12.39 -5.71
C SER A 262 2.98 13.18 -6.33
N ARG A 263 2.80 14.47 -6.62
CA ARG A 263 3.90 15.37 -7.04
C ARG A 263 4.93 15.55 -5.95
N ALA A 264 4.50 15.75 -4.71
CA ALA A 264 5.41 15.90 -3.57
C ALA A 264 6.34 14.68 -3.43
N VAL A 265 5.82 13.46 -3.58
CA VAL A 265 6.64 12.23 -3.60
C VAL A 265 7.59 12.20 -4.80
N ARG A 266 7.08 12.52 -6.00
CA ARG A 266 7.90 12.58 -7.23
C ARG A 266 9.08 13.53 -7.06
N ASP A 267 8.79 14.76 -6.64
CA ASP A 267 9.76 15.85 -6.56
C ASP A 267 10.78 15.56 -5.46
N ALA A 268 10.35 15.04 -4.30
CA ALA A 268 11.26 14.62 -3.24
C ALA A 268 12.23 13.52 -3.70
N ILE A 269 11.78 12.55 -4.49
CA ILE A 269 12.62 11.43 -4.94
C ILE A 269 13.50 11.80 -6.14
N MET A 270 12.98 12.59 -7.08
CA MET A 270 13.63 12.88 -8.36
C MET A 270 14.46 14.17 -8.36
N GLU A 271 14.29 15.01 -7.35
CA GLU A 271 14.89 16.33 -7.25
C GLU A 271 15.58 16.53 -5.89
N GLY A 272 16.29 17.65 -5.73
CA GLY A 272 16.89 18.03 -4.46
C GLY A 272 17.96 17.07 -3.93
N ASP A 273 18.01 16.94 -2.61
CA ASP A 273 19.08 16.26 -1.88
C ASP A 273 18.87 14.76 -1.67
N LEU A 274 17.73 14.20 -2.07
CA LEU A 274 17.48 12.75 -2.03
C LEU A 274 17.70 12.06 -3.38
N LYS A 275 17.72 12.83 -4.48
CA LYS A 275 17.93 12.31 -5.84
C LYS A 275 19.17 11.43 -5.92
N GLY A 276 18.98 10.18 -6.35
CA GLY A 276 20.07 9.21 -6.52
C GLY A 276 20.61 8.62 -5.22
N ARG A 277 20.05 8.99 -4.05
CA ARG A 277 20.48 8.49 -2.73
C ARG A 277 19.55 7.46 -2.12
N ILE A 278 18.45 7.10 -2.79
CA ILE A 278 17.48 6.15 -2.27
C ILE A 278 17.71 4.76 -2.89
N PRO A 279 18.46 3.85 -2.23
CA PRO A 279 18.63 2.48 -2.73
C PRO A 279 17.42 1.58 -2.45
N GLY A 280 16.53 1.97 -1.54
CA GLY A 280 15.33 1.20 -1.22
C GLY A 280 14.15 2.06 -0.78
N LEU A 281 12.95 1.61 -1.15
CA LEU A 281 11.67 2.23 -0.86
C LEU A 281 10.66 1.16 -0.41
N ILE A 282 10.00 1.40 0.72
CA ILE A 282 8.95 0.53 1.25
C ILE A 282 7.67 1.36 1.42
N SER A 283 6.64 1.08 0.63
CA SER A 283 5.32 1.71 0.75
C SER A 283 4.37 0.76 1.48
N MET A 284 3.95 1.15 2.68
CA MET A 284 3.10 0.34 3.56
C MET A 284 1.62 0.63 3.35
N HIS A 285 0.88 -0.44 3.18
CA HIS A 285 -0.54 -0.50 2.94
C HIS A 285 -1.22 -1.45 3.93
N ALA A 286 -2.54 -1.48 3.93
CA ALA A 286 -3.29 -2.57 4.51
C ALA A 286 -4.48 -2.88 3.59
N TYR A 287 -4.96 -4.11 3.48
CA TYR A 287 -4.57 -5.32 4.20
C TYR A 287 -4.36 -6.45 3.20
N SER A 288 -3.66 -7.50 3.61
CA SER A 288 -3.72 -8.86 3.04
C SER A 288 -2.59 -9.77 3.54
N GLN A 289 -1.59 -9.23 4.26
CA GLN A 289 -0.33 -9.91 4.60
C GLN A 289 0.50 -10.27 3.35
N LEU A 290 0.83 -9.26 2.54
CA LEU A 290 1.61 -9.43 1.30
C LEU A 290 2.88 -8.59 1.35
N TRP A 291 3.97 -9.15 0.82
CA TRP A 291 5.23 -8.47 0.57
C TRP A 291 5.48 -8.44 -0.95
N ILE A 292 5.00 -7.37 -1.58
CA ILE A 292 4.93 -7.25 -3.03
C ILE A 292 6.18 -6.55 -3.56
N TYR A 293 6.81 -7.12 -4.57
CA TYR A 293 7.87 -6.46 -5.33
C TYR A 293 7.44 -6.19 -6.78
N PRO A 294 8.06 -5.21 -7.48
CA PRO A 294 7.70 -4.88 -8.85
C PRO A 294 7.87 -6.03 -9.87
N TYR A 295 7.13 -6.05 -10.97
CA TYR A 295 6.12 -5.05 -11.34
C TYR A 295 4.69 -5.49 -11.04
N SER A 296 3.82 -4.51 -10.80
CA SER A 296 2.40 -4.73 -10.54
C SER A 296 1.50 -4.57 -11.77
N HIS A 297 1.99 -4.03 -12.90
CA HIS A 297 1.14 -3.73 -14.07
C HIS A 297 0.65 -4.93 -14.86
N ARG A 298 1.41 -6.04 -14.93
CA ARG A 298 1.01 -7.25 -15.65
C ARG A 298 1.85 -8.47 -15.27
N ARG A 299 1.28 -9.67 -15.45
CA ARG A 299 1.98 -10.95 -15.27
C ARG A 299 3.18 -11.08 -16.21
N HIS A 300 4.16 -11.88 -15.79
CA HIS A 300 5.37 -12.19 -16.55
C HIS A 300 6.20 -10.96 -16.95
N SER A 301 6.11 -9.89 -16.15
CA SER A 301 6.90 -8.67 -16.32
C SER A 301 7.69 -8.41 -15.06
N TYR A 302 9.01 -8.55 -15.15
CA TYR A 302 9.88 -8.48 -13.99
C TYR A 302 11.04 -7.51 -14.25
N PRO A 303 11.53 -6.81 -13.21
CA PRO A 303 12.76 -6.04 -13.34
C PRO A 303 13.97 -6.99 -13.48
N PRO A 304 15.10 -6.53 -14.07
CA PRO A 304 16.28 -7.38 -14.30
C PRO A 304 16.87 -8.01 -13.02
N ASP A 305 16.62 -7.42 -11.86
CA ASP A 305 17.11 -7.84 -10.55
C ASP A 305 16.03 -8.50 -9.68
N VAL A 306 14.97 -9.04 -10.30
CA VAL A 306 13.84 -9.68 -9.59
C VAL A 306 14.27 -10.83 -8.66
N GLU A 307 15.30 -11.59 -9.01
CA GLU A 307 15.76 -12.70 -8.16
C GLU A 307 16.34 -12.20 -6.84
N ASP A 308 17.05 -11.07 -6.83
CA ASP A 308 17.55 -10.44 -5.60
C ASP A 308 16.38 -9.86 -4.78
N LEU A 309 15.44 -9.16 -5.45
CA LEU A 309 14.22 -8.65 -4.80
C LEU A 309 13.44 -9.76 -4.10
N LYS A 310 13.24 -10.88 -4.79
CA LYS A 310 12.54 -12.07 -4.31
C LYS A 310 13.28 -12.76 -3.16
N ALA A 311 14.60 -12.86 -3.23
CA ALA A 311 15.41 -13.43 -2.15
C ALA A 311 15.32 -12.60 -0.86
N VAL A 312 15.36 -11.27 -0.97
CA VAL A 312 15.18 -10.34 0.16
C VAL A 312 13.75 -10.41 0.69
N ALA A 313 12.73 -10.41 -0.19
CA ALA A 313 11.33 -10.54 0.20
C ALA A 313 11.07 -11.85 0.98
N ARG A 314 11.63 -12.97 0.51
CA ARG A 314 11.56 -14.26 1.21
C ARG A 314 12.10 -14.15 2.64
N ARG A 315 13.30 -13.58 2.82
CA ARG A 315 13.88 -13.39 4.16
C ARG A 315 13.05 -12.46 5.03
N ALA A 316 12.49 -11.40 4.45
CA ALA A 316 11.63 -10.47 5.17
C ALA A 316 10.35 -11.15 5.69
N VAL A 317 9.66 -11.92 4.85
CA VAL A 317 8.45 -12.65 5.30
C VAL A 317 8.77 -13.77 6.30
N THR A 318 9.93 -14.42 6.20
CA THR A 318 10.40 -15.38 7.22
C THR A 318 10.60 -14.67 8.55
N ALA A 319 11.27 -13.52 8.58
CA ALA A 319 11.48 -12.75 9.80
C ALA A 319 10.17 -12.27 10.45
N ILE A 320 9.18 -11.88 9.64
CA ILE A 320 7.82 -11.57 10.11
C ILE A 320 7.18 -12.81 10.75
N GLY A 321 7.23 -13.96 10.07
CA GLY A 321 6.66 -15.22 10.54
C GLY A 321 7.29 -15.73 11.84
N ASP A 322 8.60 -15.58 12.00
CA ASP A 322 9.34 -16.01 13.19
C ASP A 322 8.91 -15.24 14.46
N LYS A 323 8.37 -14.02 14.31
CA LYS A 323 8.00 -13.16 15.44
C LYS A 323 6.72 -13.62 16.15
N PHE A 324 5.65 -13.87 15.38
CA PHE A 324 4.32 -14.21 15.93
C PHE A 324 3.58 -15.31 15.16
N GLY A 325 4.23 -15.98 14.20
CA GLY A 325 3.60 -17.02 13.36
C GLY A 325 2.77 -16.48 12.20
N THR A 326 2.84 -15.18 11.91
CA THR A 326 2.03 -14.55 10.86
C THR A 326 2.56 -14.91 9.49
N ASN A 327 1.70 -15.43 8.62
CA ASN A 327 2.10 -15.88 7.30
C ASN A 327 1.88 -14.80 6.25
N TYR A 328 2.97 -14.11 5.86
CA TYR A 328 2.97 -13.19 4.72
C TYR A 328 3.34 -13.93 3.43
N GLN A 329 2.59 -13.68 2.36
CA GLN A 329 2.98 -14.13 1.02
C GLN A 329 3.86 -13.08 0.35
N TYR A 330 4.67 -13.48 -0.62
CA TYR A 330 5.51 -12.57 -1.40
C TYR A 330 5.45 -12.90 -2.88
N GLY A 331 5.54 -11.88 -3.74
CA GLY A 331 5.43 -12.03 -5.19
C GLY A 331 5.21 -10.68 -5.88
N THR A 332 4.95 -10.70 -7.18
CA THR A 332 4.48 -9.49 -7.87
C THR A 332 2.99 -9.24 -7.63
N GLY A 333 2.50 -8.02 -7.88
CA GLY A 333 1.08 -7.68 -7.72
C GLY A 333 0.15 -8.66 -8.47
N PRO A 334 0.33 -8.90 -9.79
CA PRO A 334 -0.47 -9.84 -10.58
C PRO A 334 -0.38 -11.32 -10.17
N GLU A 335 0.65 -11.71 -9.41
CA GLU A 335 0.85 -13.06 -8.88
C GLU A 335 0.22 -13.25 -7.49
N THR A 336 0.09 -12.17 -6.71
CA THR A 336 -0.34 -12.22 -5.30
C THR A 336 -1.72 -11.65 -5.06
N ILE A 337 -2.13 -10.65 -5.85
CA ILE A 337 -3.41 -9.95 -5.68
C ILE A 337 -4.08 -9.70 -7.04
N TYR A 338 -3.71 -8.64 -7.75
CA TYR A 338 -4.20 -8.29 -9.09
C TYR A 338 -3.23 -7.33 -9.79
N ALA A 339 -3.41 -7.18 -11.09
CA ALA A 339 -2.63 -6.24 -11.89
C ALA A 339 -3.18 -4.81 -11.78
N TYR A 340 -2.30 -3.83 -11.56
CA TYR A 340 -2.66 -2.41 -11.52
C TYR A 340 -1.52 -1.52 -12.00
N THR A 341 -1.87 -0.34 -12.51
CA THR A 341 -0.89 0.64 -13.01
C THR A 341 -0.96 1.97 -12.27
N GLY A 342 0.03 2.83 -12.49
CA GLY A 342 0.14 4.12 -11.82
C GLY A 342 0.46 4.04 -10.33
N GLY A 343 1.00 2.91 -9.86
CA GLY A 343 1.43 2.73 -8.48
C GLY A 343 2.79 3.36 -8.19
N SER A 344 2.99 3.79 -6.93
CA SER A 344 4.21 4.46 -6.46
C SER A 344 5.45 3.55 -6.59
N SER A 345 5.34 2.30 -6.13
CA SER A 345 6.45 1.32 -6.11
C SER A 345 6.98 0.97 -7.51
N ASP A 346 6.08 0.74 -8.48
CA ASP A 346 6.51 0.44 -9.85
C ASP A 346 7.17 1.65 -10.51
N TRP A 347 6.64 2.86 -10.26
CA TRP A 347 7.24 4.11 -10.73
C TRP A 347 8.62 4.34 -10.09
N ALA A 348 8.76 4.13 -8.78
CA ALA A 348 10.03 4.25 -8.07
C ALA A 348 11.09 3.28 -8.63
N LYS A 349 10.67 2.04 -8.91
CA LYS A 349 11.54 1.02 -9.52
C LYS A 349 11.97 1.38 -10.93
N GLU A 350 11.00 1.68 -11.80
CA GLU A 350 11.29 1.89 -13.22
C GLU A 350 11.87 3.27 -13.50
N THR A 351 11.30 4.33 -12.94
CA THR A 351 11.65 5.70 -13.30
C THR A 351 12.77 6.24 -12.40
N ALA A 352 12.61 6.11 -11.08
CA ALA A 352 13.61 6.59 -10.11
C ALA A 352 14.80 5.63 -9.94
N LYS A 353 14.74 4.43 -10.54
CA LYS A 353 15.78 3.38 -10.50
C LYS A 353 16.12 2.94 -9.06
N ILE A 354 15.15 3.00 -8.15
CA ILE A 354 15.30 2.54 -6.77
C ILE A 354 15.30 1.01 -6.77
N LYS A 355 16.41 0.41 -6.33
CA LYS A 355 16.64 -1.03 -6.45
C LYS A 355 15.65 -1.83 -5.59
N TYR A 356 15.73 -1.67 -4.27
CA TYR A 356 14.96 -2.45 -3.30
C TYR A 356 13.61 -1.79 -3.04
N THR A 357 12.67 -1.97 -3.96
CA THR A 357 11.33 -1.38 -3.87
C THR A 357 10.29 -2.42 -3.51
N TYR A 358 9.47 -2.14 -2.50
CA TYR A 358 8.43 -3.05 -2.02
C TYR A 358 7.13 -2.31 -1.64
N THR A 359 6.01 -2.95 -1.94
CA THR A 359 4.69 -2.61 -1.38
C THR A 359 4.35 -3.66 -0.33
N VAL A 360 4.05 -3.25 0.90
CA VAL A 360 3.76 -4.18 1.99
C VAL A 360 2.31 -4.02 2.43
N GLU A 361 1.49 -5.04 2.21
CA GLU A 361 0.11 -5.12 2.69
C GLU A 361 0.10 -5.75 4.08
N LEU A 362 -0.19 -4.96 5.10
CA LEU A 362 -0.14 -5.39 6.50
C LEU A 362 -1.31 -6.31 6.88
N ARG A 363 -1.40 -6.63 8.18
CA ARG A 363 -2.56 -7.29 8.77
C ARG A 363 -3.86 -6.52 8.52
N PRO A 364 -5.00 -7.22 8.54
CA PRO A 364 -5.11 -8.67 8.69
C PRO A 364 -4.90 -9.42 7.35
N SER A 365 -5.07 -10.74 7.36
CA SER A 365 -4.98 -11.54 6.12
C SER A 365 -6.18 -11.24 5.20
N PHE A 366 -6.05 -11.56 3.91
CA PHE A 366 -7.14 -11.42 2.93
C PHE A 366 -8.46 -12.09 3.39
N TRP A 367 -8.36 -13.22 4.09
CA TRP A 367 -9.50 -14.01 4.58
C TRP A 367 -10.11 -13.48 5.88
N SER A 368 -9.49 -12.49 6.50
CA SER A 368 -9.95 -11.94 7.76
C SER A 368 -11.11 -10.98 7.53
N TRP A 369 -12.22 -11.26 8.21
CA TRP A 369 -13.49 -10.57 8.03
C TRP A 369 -13.44 -9.07 8.40
N ASN A 370 -12.50 -8.66 9.24
CA ASN A 370 -12.42 -7.31 9.78
C ASN A 370 -11.65 -6.32 8.88
N GLY A 371 -10.93 -6.77 7.85
CA GLY A 371 -10.33 -5.92 6.81
C GLY A 371 -9.62 -4.66 7.35
N PHE A 372 -10.11 -3.47 6.99
CA PHE A 372 -9.55 -2.18 7.41
C PHE A 372 -9.87 -1.77 8.86
N VAL A 373 -10.77 -2.49 9.54
CA VAL A 373 -11.15 -2.26 10.94
C VAL A 373 -10.37 -3.25 11.81
N LEU A 374 -9.08 -2.98 11.98
CA LEU A 374 -8.20 -3.85 12.74
C LEU A 374 -8.37 -3.63 14.25
N ASP A 375 -8.45 -4.72 15.01
CA ASP A 375 -8.53 -4.64 16.47
C ASP A 375 -7.27 -3.95 17.04
N ARG A 376 -7.46 -3.00 17.95
CA ARG A 376 -6.36 -2.23 18.56
C ARG A 376 -5.29 -3.10 19.21
N SER A 377 -5.67 -4.27 19.72
CA SER A 377 -4.71 -5.25 20.29
C SER A 377 -3.72 -5.80 19.26
N GLN A 378 -4.02 -5.69 17.96
CA GLN A 378 -3.19 -6.16 16.86
C GLN A 378 -2.23 -5.09 16.34
N LEU A 379 -2.39 -3.81 16.73
CA LEU A 379 -1.60 -2.71 16.19
C LEU A 379 -0.11 -2.85 16.50
N ILE A 380 0.23 -3.00 17.79
CA ILE A 380 1.63 -3.17 18.22
C ILE A 380 2.22 -4.50 17.70
N PRO A 381 1.52 -5.66 17.76
CA PRO A 381 2.01 -6.89 17.13
C PRO A 381 2.29 -6.73 15.64
N THR A 382 1.40 -6.09 14.88
CA THR A 382 1.58 -5.82 13.44
C THR A 382 2.84 -4.99 13.22
N ALA A 383 3.01 -3.89 13.96
CA ALA A 383 4.18 -3.06 13.79
C ALA A 383 5.49 -3.79 14.16
N ARG A 384 5.49 -4.59 15.24
CA ARG A 384 6.68 -5.32 15.70
C ARG A 384 7.15 -6.38 14.70
N GLU A 385 6.23 -7.17 14.16
CA GLU A 385 6.62 -8.18 13.17
C GLU A 385 7.05 -7.55 11.84
N THR A 386 6.35 -6.51 11.38
CA THR A 386 6.69 -5.83 10.13
C THR A 386 8.05 -5.17 10.23
N PHE A 387 8.41 -4.61 11.40
CA PHE A 387 9.74 -4.03 11.60
C PHE A 387 10.86 -5.08 11.43
N ASP A 388 10.66 -6.32 11.86
CA ASP A 388 11.64 -7.40 11.66
C ASP A 388 11.86 -7.66 10.16
N GLY A 389 10.80 -7.63 9.34
CA GLY A 389 10.89 -7.70 7.87
C GLY A 389 11.59 -6.49 7.24
N VAL A 390 11.27 -5.28 7.70
CA VAL A 390 11.93 -4.03 7.26
C VAL A 390 13.43 -4.06 7.60
N LEU A 391 13.80 -4.56 8.77
CA LEU A 391 15.18 -4.67 9.21
C LEU A 391 16.02 -5.56 8.27
N VAL A 392 15.43 -6.62 7.70
CA VAL A 392 16.10 -7.43 6.66
C VAL A 392 16.46 -6.59 5.43
N VAL A 393 15.58 -5.69 4.99
CA VAL A 393 15.85 -4.78 3.86
C VAL A 393 16.95 -3.79 4.24
N LEU A 394 16.86 -3.19 5.43
CA LEU A 394 17.87 -2.26 5.95
C LEU A 394 19.27 -2.90 6.02
N GLU A 395 19.37 -4.13 6.53
CA GLU A 395 20.62 -4.87 6.61
C GLU A 395 21.20 -5.19 5.22
N THR A 396 20.33 -5.53 4.27
CA THR A 396 20.72 -5.81 2.88
C THR A 396 21.34 -4.57 2.23
N ILE A 397 20.70 -3.42 2.38
CA ILE A 397 21.17 -2.14 1.84
C ILE A 397 22.47 -1.71 2.55
N SER A 398 22.50 -1.79 3.89
CA SER A 398 23.66 -1.42 4.71
C SER A 398 24.89 -2.27 4.44
N SER A 399 24.71 -3.53 4.01
CA SER A 399 25.79 -4.44 3.64
C SER A 399 26.27 -4.22 2.20
N SER A 400 25.36 -3.84 1.30
CA SER A 400 25.66 -3.55 -0.11
C SER A 400 26.44 -2.25 -0.32
N GLY A 401 26.48 -1.34 0.67
CA GLY A 401 27.21 -0.06 0.60
C GLY A 401 28.71 -0.18 0.30
N LYS A 402 29.34 -1.35 0.54
CA LYS A 402 30.73 -1.61 0.11
C LYS A 402 30.90 -1.81 -1.40
N ALA A 403 29.83 -2.18 -2.13
CA ALA A 403 29.89 -2.49 -3.57
C ALA A 403 29.41 -1.33 -4.46
N ILE A 404 28.57 -0.42 -3.94
CA ILE A 404 27.97 0.66 -4.73
C ILE A 404 28.98 1.78 -5.04
N ILE A 405 30.00 1.99 -4.20
CA ILE A 405 31.04 3.02 -4.41
C ILE A 405 32.05 2.61 -5.51
N ASN A 406 32.18 1.32 -5.83
CA ASN A 406 33.21 0.83 -6.77
C ASN A 406 32.73 0.62 -8.22
N ASN A 407 31.45 0.87 -8.53
CA ASN A 407 30.91 0.65 -9.87
C ASN A 407 30.60 1.94 -10.64
N SER A 408 31.38 2.99 -10.42
CA SER A 408 31.51 4.10 -11.37
C SER A 408 32.79 3.93 -12.21
N PHE A 409 32.59 3.63 -13.50
CA PHE A 409 33.55 3.57 -14.62
C PHE A 409 34.27 2.24 -14.95
N GLY A 410 33.96 1.72 -16.15
CA GLY A 410 34.71 0.72 -16.94
C GLY A 410 34.25 -0.73 -16.71
N SER A 411 34.04 -1.61 -17.69
CA SER A 411 34.37 -1.65 -19.11
C SER A 411 33.44 -2.68 -19.80
N LYS A 412 33.11 -2.44 -21.07
CA LYS A 412 32.37 -3.37 -21.94
C LYS A 412 33.14 -4.71 -22.06
N ARG A 413 32.49 -5.82 -21.71
CA ARG A 413 32.82 -7.14 -22.27
C ARG A 413 31.56 -7.73 -22.88
N SER A 414 31.58 -7.88 -24.21
CA SER A 414 30.57 -8.62 -24.95
C SER A 414 30.66 -10.09 -24.60
N ILE A 415 29.56 -10.67 -24.15
CA ILE A 415 29.37 -12.11 -24.12
C ILE A 415 28.19 -12.40 -25.03
N SER A 416 28.50 -13.02 -26.17
CA SER A 416 27.55 -13.49 -27.16
C SER A 416 26.69 -14.61 -26.55
N PRO A 417 25.35 -14.60 -26.71
CA PRO A 417 24.54 -15.73 -26.30
C PRO A 417 24.53 -16.82 -27.37
N LEU A 418 25.05 -18.00 -27.03
CA LEU A 418 24.82 -19.25 -27.73
C LEU A 418 23.41 -19.76 -27.36
N PHE A 419 22.46 -19.61 -28.27
CA PHE A 419 21.21 -20.38 -28.28
C PHE A 419 21.27 -21.40 -29.43
N PRO A 420 20.88 -22.67 -29.22
CA PRO A 420 20.71 -23.62 -30.31
C PRO A 420 19.43 -23.30 -31.12
N PRO A 421 19.36 -23.69 -32.41
CA PRO A 421 18.31 -23.25 -33.32
C PRO A 421 16.97 -23.94 -33.05
N SER A 422 15.90 -23.17 -33.20
CA SER A 422 14.52 -23.64 -33.29
C SER A 422 14.38 -24.70 -34.39
N GLN A 423 13.90 -25.89 -34.03
CA GLN A 423 13.47 -26.89 -35.01
C GLN A 423 12.16 -26.45 -35.65
N ASN A 424 12.24 -26.19 -36.96
CA ASN A 424 11.12 -26.09 -37.87
C ASN A 424 10.35 -27.43 -37.90
N PHE A 425 9.09 -27.43 -37.47
CA PHE A 425 8.14 -28.44 -37.91
C PHE A 425 7.34 -27.90 -39.09
N ASN A 426 7.82 -28.23 -40.29
CA ASN A 426 7.01 -28.22 -41.50
C ASN A 426 6.01 -29.38 -41.44
N LYS A 427 4.71 -29.06 -41.50
CA LYS A 427 3.69 -29.94 -42.05
C LYS A 427 2.73 -29.13 -42.92
N LYS A 428 3.12 -28.94 -44.19
CA LYS A 428 2.16 -28.91 -45.29
C LYS A 428 1.94 -30.36 -45.72
N GLU A 429 0.74 -30.87 -45.48
CA GLU A 429 -0.05 -31.76 -46.36
C GLU A 429 -1.11 -32.52 -45.55
N LYS A 430 -2.32 -31.95 -45.53
CA LYS A 430 -3.54 -32.60 -46.01
C LYS A 430 -4.64 -31.54 -46.04
N ALA A 431 -4.75 -30.89 -47.19
CA ALA A 431 -5.94 -30.17 -47.57
C ALA A 431 -7.05 -31.21 -47.81
N THR A 432 -7.85 -31.45 -46.78
CA THR A 432 -9.15 -32.12 -46.88
C THR A 432 -10.12 -31.27 -46.08
N LYS A 433 -10.98 -30.54 -46.80
CA LYS A 433 -12.17 -29.80 -46.36
C LYS A 433 -12.35 -29.66 -44.84
N LEU A 434 -12.08 -28.47 -44.28
CA LEU A 434 -12.83 -27.98 -43.13
C LEU A 434 -13.14 -26.49 -43.33
N SER A 435 -14.33 -26.23 -43.83
CA SER A 435 -14.88 -24.90 -44.10
C SER A 435 -15.57 -24.30 -42.86
N SER A 436 -14.87 -24.21 -41.73
CA SER A 436 -15.46 -23.62 -40.52
C SER A 436 -14.46 -22.77 -39.74
N CYS A 437 -14.79 -21.48 -39.63
CA CYS A 437 -14.17 -20.54 -38.72
C CYS A 437 -14.22 -21.08 -37.28
N PHE A 438 -13.13 -20.92 -36.50
CA PHE A 438 -13.03 -21.38 -35.11
C PHE A 438 -12.77 -20.22 -34.13
N ASP A 439 -13.53 -20.17 -33.04
CA ASP A 439 -13.43 -19.14 -32.01
C ASP A 439 -12.20 -19.34 -31.12
N ALA A 440 -11.24 -18.42 -31.17
CA ALA A 440 -10.06 -18.44 -30.30
C ALA A 440 -10.37 -18.03 -28.84
N VAL A 441 -11.61 -17.59 -28.59
CA VAL A 441 -12.08 -17.02 -27.32
C VAL A 441 -13.40 -17.68 -26.95
N GLU A 442 -13.36 -18.63 -26.01
CA GLU A 442 -14.47 -19.56 -25.72
C GLU A 442 -15.74 -18.89 -25.17
N HIS A 443 -15.64 -17.69 -24.58
CA HIS A 443 -16.77 -17.04 -23.92
C HIS A 443 -17.71 -16.28 -24.87
N CYS A 444 -17.24 -15.86 -26.03
CA CYS A 444 -18.03 -15.02 -26.95
C CYS A 444 -19.23 -15.76 -27.59
N PRO A 445 -19.12 -17.01 -28.07
CA PRO A 445 -20.26 -17.78 -28.53
C PRO A 445 -21.27 -18.10 -27.42
N ILE A 446 -20.77 -18.25 -26.19
CA ILE A 446 -21.58 -18.50 -25.00
C ILE A 446 -22.44 -17.28 -24.69
N TRP A 447 -21.88 -16.06 -24.78
CA TRP A 447 -22.58 -14.81 -24.56
C TRP A 447 -23.70 -14.55 -25.58
N ILE A 448 -23.44 -14.80 -26.86
CA ILE A 448 -24.46 -14.65 -27.92
C ILE A 448 -25.57 -15.70 -27.78
N LYS A 449 -25.23 -16.94 -27.38
CA LYS A 449 -26.23 -17.98 -27.12
C LYS A 449 -27.10 -17.67 -25.90
N ALA A 450 -26.52 -17.03 -24.89
CA ALA A 450 -27.23 -16.66 -23.66
C ALA A 450 -28.08 -15.38 -23.82
N ASN A 451 -27.63 -14.41 -24.62
CA ASN A 451 -28.39 -13.22 -24.97
C ASN A 451 -28.19 -12.88 -26.46
N PRO A 452 -29.15 -13.27 -27.33
CA PRO A 452 -29.06 -13.00 -28.77
C PRO A 452 -28.99 -11.52 -29.15
N GLN A 453 -29.39 -10.58 -28.25
CA GLN A 453 -29.36 -9.14 -28.49
C GLN A 453 -28.10 -8.44 -27.96
N ILE A 454 -27.16 -9.16 -27.34
CA ILE A 454 -25.94 -8.55 -26.76
C ILE A 454 -25.08 -7.77 -27.77
N CYS A 455 -25.19 -8.15 -29.05
CA CYS A 455 -24.56 -7.48 -30.18
C CYS A 455 -25.10 -6.07 -30.45
N SER A 456 -26.40 -5.82 -30.20
CA SER A 456 -27.00 -4.49 -30.28
C SER A 456 -26.81 -3.70 -28.99
N ASP A 457 -26.97 -4.36 -27.85
CA ASP A 457 -27.05 -3.69 -26.53
C ASP A 457 -25.68 -3.29 -26.00
N SER A 458 -24.61 -3.94 -26.47
CA SER A 458 -23.24 -3.76 -25.96
C SER A 458 -22.20 -3.90 -27.07
N LYS A 459 -22.52 -3.34 -28.25
CA LYS A 459 -21.72 -3.44 -29.48
C LYS A 459 -20.23 -3.11 -29.28
N THR A 460 -19.91 -2.03 -28.56
CA THR A 460 -18.53 -1.57 -28.34
C THR A 460 -17.72 -2.54 -27.47
N SER A 461 -18.33 -3.10 -26.42
CA SER A 461 -17.70 -4.08 -25.54
C SER A 461 -17.50 -5.41 -26.24
N MET A 462 -18.54 -5.86 -26.97
CA MET A 462 -18.45 -7.04 -27.83
C MET A 462 -17.33 -6.86 -28.88
N MET A 463 -17.24 -5.69 -29.52
CA MET A 463 -16.21 -5.39 -30.54
C MET A 463 -14.79 -5.43 -29.99
N ARG A 464 -14.60 -5.08 -28.73
CA ARG A 464 -13.29 -5.09 -28.10
C ARG A 464 -12.88 -6.49 -27.67
N GLU A 465 -13.80 -7.23 -27.06
CA GLU A 465 -13.50 -8.48 -26.35
C GLU A 465 -13.66 -9.72 -27.23
N CYS A 466 -14.55 -9.67 -28.22
CA CYS A 466 -14.83 -10.76 -29.16
C CYS A 466 -14.27 -10.52 -30.57
N ARG A 467 -13.32 -9.59 -30.73
CA ARG A 467 -12.70 -9.23 -32.03
C ARG A 467 -12.00 -10.38 -32.78
N LYS A 468 -11.76 -11.50 -32.10
CA LYS A 468 -11.11 -12.71 -32.65
C LYS A 468 -12.03 -13.93 -32.68
N SER A 469 -13.34 -13.68 -32.60
CA SER A 469 -14.38 -14.70 -32.68
C SER A 469 -15.03 -14.70 -34.07
N CYS A 470 -15.41 -15.88 -34.50
CA CYS A 470 -16.05 -16.17 -35.76
C CYS A 470 -17.52 -15.76 -35.73
N LYS A 471 -18.00 -15.12 -36.80
CA LYS A 471 -19.34 -14.50 -36.83
C LYS A 471 -19.55 -13.54 -35.64
N PHE A 472 -18.58 -12.68 -35.43
CA PHE A 472 -18.73 -11.51 -34.57
C PHE A 472 -19.94 -10.69 -35.02
N CYS A 473 -20.67 -10.14 -34.05
CA CYS A 473 -21.72 -9.13 -34.23
C CYS A 473 -21.40 -8.15 -35.38
#